data_AF-A0A1E3V525-F1
#
_entry.id   AF-A0A1E3V525-F1
#
_cell.length_a   1.000
_cell.length_b   1.000
_cell.length_c   1.000
_cell.angle_alpha   90.00
_cell.angle_beta   90.00
_cell.angle_gamma   90.00
#
_symmetry.space_group_name_H-M   'P 1'
#
loop_
_entity.id
_entity.type
_entity.pdbx_description
1 polymer ?
#
loop_
_entity_poly.entity_id
_entity_poly.type
_entity_poly.pdbx_seq_one_letter_code
_entity_poly.pdbx_strand_id
1 'polypeptide(L)'
;MTKYKLEYIWLDGYTPVPNLRGKTQIKEFDAFPTLEQLPLWGFDGSSTMQAEGRSSDCVLKPVAVYPDPVRTNGVLVMCEVMMPDGKTPHPSNSRATIIDDEGAWFGFEQEYFFYKNGRPLGFPEQGYPAPQGPYYTGVGYKNVGDVARQIVEEHLDICLAAGINHEGINAEVAKGQWEFQVFGKGSKKAADEVWMARYLLQRLTEKHGVDVEYHCKPLGDTDWNGSGMHCNFSTAFMREVGGKDYFEALMAAFEENLQEHIEVYGPDNHMRLTGKHETAPWNKFSYGVADRGASIRVPHSFVNNGYRGYLEDRRPNSQGDPYQIASRVLKTIASVPVEVSKVA
;
A
#
# COMPACT_ATOMS: atom_id res chain seq x y z
N MET A 1 -21.96 11.39 27.83
CA MET A 1 -20.70 11.15 27.10
C MET A 1 -20.23 9.71 27.28
N THR A 2 -19.95 9.04 26.17
CA THR A 2 -19.40 7.68 26.09
C THR A 2 -17.87 7.75 26.06
N LYS A 3 -17.19 6.84 26.77
CA LYS A 3 -15.73 6.69 26.69
C LYS A 3 -15.35 5.90 25.44
N TYR A 4 -14.59 6.54 24.56
CA TYR A 4 -14.01 5.95 23.36
C TYR A 4 -12.52 5.66 23.54
N LYS A 5 -12.06 4.58 22.91
CA LYS A 5 -10.66 4.14 22.85
C LYS A 5 -10.09 4.58 21.51
N LEU A 6 -9.38 5.70 21.49
CA LEU A 6 -8.74 6.26 20.31
C LEU A 6 -7.39 5.60 20.10
N GLU A 7 -7.28 4.67 19.15
CA GLU A 7 -6.03 4.04 18.74
C GLU A 7 -5.31 4.94 17.73
N TYR A 8 -4.34 5.72 18.19
CA TYR A 8 -3.53 6.58 17.35
C TYR A 8 -2.46 5.75 16.66
N ILE A 9 -2.48 5.74 15.33
CA ILE A 9 -1.63 4.90 14.47
C ILE A 9 -0.76 5.81 13.61
N TRP A 10 0.53 5.50 13.51
CA TRP A 10 1.49 6.30 12.73
C TRP A 10 2.64 5.44 12.20
N LEU A 11 3.43 6.05 11.30
CA LEU A 11 4.66 5.46 10.76
C LEU A 11 5.89 5.98 11.52
N ASP A 12 6.77 5.06 11.89
CA ASP A 12 8.04 5.41 12.53
C ASP A 12 9.11 5.91 11.54
N GLY A 13 10.32 6.18 12.04
CA GLY A 13 11.44 6.72 11.27
C GLY A 13 12.47 5.67 10.82
N TYR A 14 12.17 4.37 10.92
CA TYR A 14 13.10 3.35 10.46
C TYR A 14 13.24 3.41 8.92
N THR A 15 14.47 3.18 8.46
CA THR A 15 14.80 3.12 7.03
C THR A 15 15.47 1.78 6.70
N PRO A 16 15.29 1.25 5.47
CA PRO A 16 14.56 1.84 4.35
C PRO A 16 13.03 1.73 4.43
N VAL A 17 12.48 0.95 5.37
CA VAL A 17 11.03 0.71 5.50
C VAL A 17 10.54 1.13 6.89
N PRO A 18 9.53 2.02 6.99
CA PRO A 18 8.96 2.40 8.27
C PRO A 18 8.04 1.29 8.80
N ASN A 19 7.93 1.18 10.12
CA ASN A 19 6.97 0.30 10.78
C ASN A 19 5.73 1.09 11.21
N LEU A 20 4.60 0.37 11.29
CA LEU A 20 3.40 0.87 11.94
C LEU A 20 3.54 0.81 13.46
N ARG A 21 3.09 1.87 14.12
CA ARG A 21 3.04 1.99 15.58
C ARG A 21 1.64 2.38 16.01
N GLY A 22 1.22 1.97 17.20
CA GLY A 22 -0.11 2.24 17.74
C GLY A 22 -0.09 2.49 19.24
N LYS A 23 -0.96 3.39 19.73
CA LYS A 23 -1.27 3.49 21.16
C LYS A 23 -2.66 4.07 21.42
N THR A 24 -3.29 3.65 22.53
CA THR A 24 -4.66 4.05 22.87
C THR A 24 -4.75 5.28 23.79
N GLN A 25 -5.49 6.32 23.39
CA GLN A 25 -6.00 7.37 24.28
C GLN A 25 -7.45 7.09 24.68
N ILE A 26 -7.83 7.40 25.92
CA ILE A 26 -9.25 7.42 26.32
C ILE A 26 -9.76 8.86 26.28
N LYS A 27 -10.89 9.07 25.59
CA LYS A 27 -11.60 10.35 25.53
C LYS A 27 -13.11 10.16 25.60
N GLU A 28 -13.80 11.19 26.04
CA GLU A 28 -15.25 11.20 26.19
C GLU A 28 -15.88 12.02 25.07
N PHE A 29 -16.89 11.45 24.41
CA PHE A 29 -17.64 12.11 23.34
C PHE A 29 -19.14 11.76 23.47
N ASP A 30 -20.02 12.63 22.98
CA ASP A 30 -21.47 12.35 22.99
C ASP A 30 -21.89 11.33 21.92
N ALA A 31 -21.16 11.28 20.81
CA ALA A 31 -21.33 10.34 19.71
C ALA A 31 -19.94 9.87 19.20
N PHE A 32 -19.91 9.07 18.14
CA PHE A 32 -18.65 8.72 17.48
C PHE A 32 -17.90 10.00 17.07
N PRO A 33 -16.61 10.17 17.42
CA PRO A 33 -15.90 11.43 17.22
C PRO A 33 -15.63 11.71 15.74
N THR A 34 -15.77 12.97 15.33
CA THR A 34 -15.28 13.45 14.03
C THR A 34 -13.79 13.75 14.08
N LEU A 35 -13.15 13.83 12.91
CA LEU A 35 -11.70 14.08 12.81
C LEU A 35 -11.28 15.37 13.53
N GLU A 36 -12.08 16.43 13.42
CA GLU A 36 -11.81 17.77 13.98
C GLU A 36 -11.88 17.79 15.51
N GLN A 37 -12.58 16.83 16.11
CA GLN A 37 -12.70 16.69 17.56
C GLN A 37 -11.50 15.95 18.17
N LEU A 38 -10.69 15.27 17.35
CA LEU A 38 -9.57 14.48 17.82
C LEU A 38 -8.38 15.39 18.17
N PRO A 39 -7.85 15.33 19.41
CA PRO A 39 -6.72 16.15 19.79
C PRO A 39 -5.42 15.68 19.14
N LEU A 40 -4.47 16.60 18.99
CA LEU A 40 -3.06 16.23 18.79
C LEU A 40 -2.57 15.42 20.00
N TRP A 41 -1.58 14.55 19.77
CA TRP A 41 -0.96 13.80 20.85
C TRP A 41 0.54 13.66 20.67
N GLY A 42 1.33 13.69 21.74
CA GLY A 42 2.78 13.51 21.67
C GLY A 42 3.20 12.06 21.80
N PHE A 43 4.38 11.70 21.30
CA PHE A 43 5.06 10.43 21.57
C PHE A 43 6.57 10.62 21.65
N ASP A 44 7.28 9.64 22.22
CA ASP A 44 8.74 9.63 22.29
C ASP A 44 9.34 9.16 20.97
N GLY A 45 9.83 10.11 20.18
CA GLY A 45 10.51 9.90 18.89
C GLY A 45 11.84 9.17 19.01
N SER A 46 12.49 9.15 20.18
CA SER A 46 13.77 8.45 20.35
C SER A 46 13.65 6.94 20.30
N SER A 47 12.48 6.42 20.66
CA SER A 47 12.15 4.99 20.60
C SER A 47 11.71 4.52 19.21
N THR A 48 11.71 5.41 18.21
CA THR A 48 11.10 5.18 16.89
C THR A 48 11.95 5.72 15.74
N MET A 49 13.22 6.06 15.98
CA MET A 49 14.14 6.66 14.99
C MET A 49 13.64 8.00 14.43
N GLN A 50 12.87 8.76 15.21
CA GLN A 50 12.30 10.05 14.80
C GLN A 50 12.90 11.23 15.58
N ALA A 51 13.64 11.00 16.66
CA ALA A 51 14.33 12.06 17.35
C ALA A 51 15.52 11.55 18.17
N GLU A 52 16.41 12.46 18.57
CA GLU A 52 17.48 12.13 19.51
C GLU A 52 17.00 12.28 20.96
N GLY A 53 17.54 11.48 21.89
CA GLY A 53 17.03 11.35 23.26
C GLY A 53 17.04 12.62 24.13
N ARG A 54 17.66 13.73 23.71
CA ARG A 54 17.67 15.00 24.47
C ARG A 54 16.57 15.98 24.05
N SER A 55 15.89 15.73 22.92
CA SER A 55 14.77 16.52 22.40
C SER A 55 13.87 15.59 21.59
N SER A 56 13.22 14.64 22.27
CA SER A 56 12.63 13.48 21.61
C SER A 56 11.14 13.58 21.29
N ASP A 57 10.45 14.63 21.71
CA ASP A 57 9.00 14.72 21.49
C ASP A 57 8.67 14.88 20.00
N CYS A 58 7.76 14.04 19.51
CA CYS A 58 7.12 14.19 18.21
C CYS A 58 5.60 14.31 18.39
N VAL A 59 4.92 14.96 17.46
CA VAL A 59 3.47 15.20 17.55
C VAL A 59 2.73 14.35 16.50
N LEU A 60 1.71 13.64 16.93
CA LEU A 60 0.72 12.96 16.11
C LEU A 60 -0.42 13.92 15.79
N LYS A 61 -0.63 14.15 14.50
CA LYS A 61 -1.76 14.90 13.98
C LYS A 61 -2.74 13.94 13.32
N PRO A 62 -3.97 13.80 13.84
CA PRO A 62 -5.01 13.01 13.18
C PRO A 62 -5.25 13.46 11.74
N VAL A 63 -5.33 12.50 10.82
CA VAL A 63 -5.60 12.75 9.38
C VAL A 63 -6.76 11.93 8.83
N ALA A 64 -7.12 10.82 9.48
CA ALA A 64 -8.33 10.07 9.19
C ALA A 64 -8.84 9.34 10.44
N VAL A 65 -10.15 9.08 10.49
CA VAL A 65 -10.83 8.43 11.60
C VAL A 65 -11.72 7.31 11.09
N TYR A 66 -11.65 6.14 11.72
CA TYR A 66 -12.41 4.95 11.37
C TYR A 66 -12.96 4.28 12.63
N PRO A 67 -14.12 3.60 12.59
CA PRO A 67 -14.51 2.71 13.67
C PRO A 67 -13.51 1.56 13.80
N ASP A 68 -13.19 1.16 15.04
CA ASP A 68 -12.46 -0.09 15.31
C ASP A 68 -13.50 -1.19 15.57
N PRO A 69 -13.77 -2.10 14.60
CA PRO A 69 -14.83 -3.09 14.75
C PRO A 69 -14.49 -4.20 15.75
N VAL A 70 -13.22 -4.33 16.16
CA VAL A 70 -12.78 -5.38 17.09
C VAL A 70 -12.74 -4.92 18.55
N ARG A 71 -13.00 -3.64 18.83
CA ARG A 71 -13.08 -3.09 20.19
C ARG A 71 -14.41 -2.40 20.46
N THR A 72 -15.00 -2.68 21.62
CA THR A 72 -16.14 -1.87 22.11
C THR A 72 -15.73 -0.41 22.28
N ASN A 73 -16.49 0.49 21.66
CA ASN A 73 -16.23 1.94 21.57
C ASN A 73 -14.82 2.26 21.06
N GLY A 74 -14.29 1.43 20.15
CA GLY A 74 -12.98 1.65 19.56
C GLY A 74 -13.03 2.57 18.36
N VAL A 75 -11.97 3.37 18.20
CA VAL A 75 -11.78 4.31 17.10
C VAL A 75 -10.34 4.16 16.64
N LEU A 76 -10.13 3.94 15.36
CA LEU A 76 -8.80 3.97 14.74
C LEU A 76 -8.54 5.39 14.24
N VAL A 77 -7.36 5.92 14.53
CA VAL A 77 -6.97 7.29 14.18
C VAL A 77 -5.65 7.24 13.42
N MET A 78 -5.73 7.30 12.09
CA MET A 78 -4.52 7.44 11.28
C MET A 78 -3.94 8.83 11.51
N CYS A 79 -2.64 8.90 11.79
CA CYS A 79 -1.94 10.14 12.11
C CYS A 79 -0.76 10.36 11.18
N GLU A 80 -0.51 11.63 10.87
CA GLU A 80 0.77 12.07 10.34
C GLU A 80 1.68 12.57 11.47
N VAL A 81 2.99 12.45 11.27
CA VAL A 81 3.99 12.86 12.26
C VAL A 81 4.45 14.29 11.97
N MET A 82 4.43 15.11 13.01
CA MET A 82 4.79 16.51 13.00
C MET A 82 5.96 16.74 13.96
N MET A 83 6.74 17.79 13.69
CA MET A 83 7.70 18.35 14.62
C MET A 83 7.01 18.81 15.93
N PRO A 84 7.75 19.08 17.03
CA PRO A 84 7.17 19.54 18.29
C PRO A 84 6.25 20.77 18.21
N ASP A 85 6.39 21.58 17.15
CA ASP A 85 5.53 22.74 16.90
C ASP A 85 4.08 22.38 16.48
N GLY A 86 3.83 21.10 16.18
CA GLY A 86 2.54 20.59 15.72
C GLY A 86 2.11 21.07 14.33
N LYS A 87 3.01 21.72 13.57
CA LYS A 87 2.72 22.38 12.30
C LYS A 87 3.63 21.95 11.17
N THR A 88 4.92 21.78 11.45
CA THR A 88 5.91 21.39 10.45
C THR A 88 5.91 19.87 10.31
N PRO A 89 5.72 19.29 9.11
CA PRO A 89 5.84 17.85 8.90
C PRO A 89 7.21 17.35 9.36
N HIS A 90 7.23 16.23 10.08
CA HIS A 90 8.49 15.59 10.45
C HIS A 90 9.20 15.04 9.20
N PRO A 91 10.55 14.97 9.13
CA PRO A 91 11.25 14.41 7.96
C PRO A 91 10.83 12.98 7.55
N SER A 92 10.31 12.18 8.48
CA SER A 92 9.76 10.85 8.20
C SER A 92 8.31 10.86 7.65
N ASN A 93 7.66 12.02 7.59
CA ASN A 93 6.27 12.15 7.15
C ASN A 93 6.19 12.16 5.62
N SER A 94 6.18 10.97 5.02
CA SER A 94 6.00 10.80 3.58
C SER A 94 4.60 11.22 3.09
N ARG A 95 3.57 11.18 3.95
CA ARG A 95 2.22 11.66 3.60
C ARG A 95 2.21 13.14 3.19
N ALA A 96 3.07 13.95 3.78
CA ALA A 96 3.23 15.36 3.43
C ALA A 96 3.82 15.59 2.02
N THR A 97 4.38 14.56 1.39
CA THR A 97 4.98 14.65 0.04
C THR A 97 3.98 14.43 -1.09
N ILE A 98 2.76 13.95 -0.80
CA ILE A 98 1.74 13.71 -1.81
C ILE A 98 1.13 15.03 -2.30
N ILE A 99 1.03 15.17 -3.63
CA ILE A 99 0.17 16.16 -4.28
C ILE A 99 -1.29 15.79 -4.02
N ASP A 100 -2.04 16.71 -3.43
CA ASP A 100 -3.46 16.54 -3.11
C ASP A 100 -4.31 16.73 -4.38
N ASP A 101 -4.43 15.67 -5.17
CA ASP A 101 -5.31 15.61 -6.34
C ASP A 101 -6.52 14.73 -6.02
N GLU A 102 -7.66 15.37 -5.72
CA GLU A 102 -8.93 14.67 -5.44
C GLU A 102 -9.48 13.94 -6.68
N GLY A 103 -9.08 14.36 -7.89
CA GLY A 103 -9.45 13.72 -9.16
C GLY A 103 -8.60 12.49 -9.49
N ALA A 104 -7.47 12.30 -8.80
CA ALA A 104 -6.62 11.14 -8.94
C ALA A 104 -7.19 9.94 -8.21
N TRP A 105 -7.27 8.81 -8.91
CA TRP A 105 -7.73 7.54 -8.35
C TRP A 105 -6.56 6.58 -8.34
N PHE A 106 -6.42 5.86 -7.22
CA PHE A 106 -5.38 4.86 -7.01
C PHE A 106 -6.00 3.54 -6.54
N GLY A 107 -5.50 2.43 -7.08
CA GLY A 107 -5.77 1.08 -6.60
C GLY A 107 -4.45 0.38 -6.31
N PHE A 108 -4.24 -0.05 -5.08
CA PHE A 108 -3.04 -0.78 -4.67
C PHE A 108 -3.37 -2.26 -4.45
N GLU A 109 -2.63 -3.13 -5.13
CA GLU A 109 -2.72 -4.59 -5.03
C GLU A 109 -1.61 -5.08 -4.09
N GLN A 110 -1.87 -5.11 -2.78
CA GLN A 110 -0.87 -5.46 -1.78
C GLN A 110 -0.68 -6.97 -1.68
N GLU A 111 0.45 -7.49 -2.18
CA GLU A 111 0.86 -8.87 -1.94
C GLU A 111 1.68 -9.01 -0.65
N TYR A 112 1.59 -10.16 0.00
CA TYR A 112 2.33 -10.48 1.22
C TYR A 112 2.40 -11.99 1.45
N PHE A 113 3.32 -12.43 2.30
CA PHE A 113 3.34 -13.81 2.81
C PHE A 113 2.93 -13.85 4.28
N PHE A 114 2.20 -14.89 4.67
CA PHE A 114 2.14 -15.28 6.07
C PHE A 114 3.37 -16.08 6.44
N TYR A 115 3.98 -15.78 7.59
CA TYR A 115 5.13 -16.48 8.13
C TYR A 115 4.82 -17.04 9.51
N LYS A 116 5.36 -18.23 9.81
CA LYS A 116 5.33 -18.82 11.14
C LYS A 116 6.62 -19.56 11.39
N ASN A 117 7.25 -19.30 12.54
CA ASN A 117 8.54 -19.89 12.92
C ASN A 117 9.62 -19.66 11.83
N GLY A 118 9.67 -18.46 11.25
CA GLY A 118 10.67 -18.08 10.25
C GLY A 118 10.50 -18.72 8.86
N ARG A 119 9.34 -19.34 8.56
CA ARG A 119 9.04 -19.91 7.24
C ARG A 119 7.65 -19.49 6.75
N PRO A 120 7.41 -19.44 5.42
CA PRO A 120 6.07 -19.25 4.88
C PRO A 120 5.06 -20.25 5.43
N LEU A 121 3.86 -19.76 5.76
CA LEU A 121 2.78 -20.57 6.30
C LEU A 121 2.38 -21.64 5.28
N GLY A 122 2.40 -22.90 5.73
CA GLY A 122 2.10 -24.05 4.88
C GLY A 122 3.30 -24.65 4.15
N PHE A 123 4.52 -24.10 4.32
CA PHE A 123 5.76 -24.79 3.99
C PHE A 123 6.10 -25.86 5.02
N PRO A 124 6.78 -26.96 4.62
CA PRO A 124 7.34 -27.91 5.57
C PRO A 124 8.45 -27.26 6.40
N GLU A 125 8.72 -27.82 7.58
CA GLU A 125 9.81 -27.39 8.46
C GLU A 125 11.17 -27.37 7.74
N GLN A 126 11.38 -28.33 6.84
CA GLN A 126 12.55 -28.42 5.97
C GLN A 126 12.14 -28.59 4.51
N GLY A 127 12.85 -27.89 3.62
CA GLY A 127 12.59 -27.93 2.18
C GLY A 127 11.41 -27.06 1.74
N TYR A 128 10.74 -27.50 0.68
CA TYR A 128 9.68 -26.76 0.00
C TYR A 128 8.44 -27.66 -0.20
N PRO A 129 7.24 -27.08 -0.34
CA PRO A 129 6.08 -27.84 -0.80
C PRO A 129 6.23 -28.18 -2.30
N ALA A 130 5.19 -28.76 -2.90
CA ALA A 130 5.17 -28.98 -4.35
C ALA A 130 5.41 -27.67 -5.13
N PRO A 131 5.92 -27.71 -6.37
CA PRO A 131 6.13 -26.51 -7.18
C PRO A 131 4.88 -25.62 -7.33
N GLN A 132 5.09 -24.34 -7.63
CA GLN A 132 4.02 -23.38 -7.90
C GLN A 132 3.10 -23.85 -9.04
N GLY A 133 1.83 -23.44 -8.98
CA GLY A 133 0.81 -23.86 -9.94
C GLY A 133 -0.57 -24.04 -9.31
N PRO A 134 -0.75 -24.96 -8.35
CA PRO A 134 -2.07 -25.24 -7.75
C PRO A 134 -2.48 -24.22 -6.67
N TYR A 135 -1.63 -23.25 -6.33
CA TYR A 135 -1.84 -22.32 -5.21
C TYR A 135 -2.62 -21.06 -5.59
N TYR A 136 -2.33 -20.47 -6.75
CA TYR A 136 -3.00 -19.26 -7.24
C TYR A 136 -4.51 -19.48 -7.33
N THR A 137 -5.29 -18.66 -6.63
CA THR A 137 -6.76 -18.81 -6.51
C THR A 137 -7.22 -20.21 -6.07
N GLY A 138 -6.33 -20.96 -5.41
CA GLY A 138 -6.53 -22.36 -5.08
C GLY A 138 -7.55 -22.59 -3.96
N VAL A 139 -8.20 -23.75 -4.00
CA VAL A 139 -9.16 -24.20 -2.97
C VAL A 139 -8.69 -25.53 -2.38
N GLY A 140 -8.99 -25.73 -1.09
CA GLY A 140 -8.71 -26.97 -0.36
C GLY A 140 -7.44 -26.93 0.49
N TYR A 141 -7.45 -27.69 1.58
CA TYR A 141 -6.38 -27.75 2.60
C TYR A 141 -4.98 -27.92 2.00
N LYS A 142 -4.84 -28.79 0.99
CA LYS A 142 -3.56 -29.05 0.32
C LYS A 142 -2.91 -27.77 -0.25
N ASN A 143 -3.73 -26.89 -0.83
CA ASN A 143 -3.26 -25.71 -1.55
C ASN A 143 -3.17 -24.49 -0.61
N VAL A 144 -4.16 -24.34 0.28
CA VAL A 144 -4.37 -23.12 1.08
C VAL A 144 -3.81 -23.23 2.50
N GLY A 145 -3.79 -24.43 3.08
CA GLY A 145 -3.46 -24.64 4.49
C GLY A 145 -4.69 -24.63 5.41
N ASP A 146 -4.42 -24.62 6.71
CA ASP A 146 -5.39 -24.69 7.81
C ASP A 146 -6.01 -23.33 8.16
N VAL A 147 -5.18 -22.28 8.32
CA VAL A 147 -5.60 -21.02 8.94
C VAL A 147 -5.48 -19.80 8.02
N ALA A 148 -4.69 -19.89 6.93
CA ALA A 148 -4.38 -18.73 6.10
C ALA A 148 -5.64 -18.02 5.56
N ARG A 149 -6.58 -18.78 4.97
CA ARG A 149 -7.84 -18.22 4.47
C ARG A 149 -8.72 -17.64 5.58
N GLN A 150 -8.71 -18.24 6.77
CA GLN A 150 -9.47 -17.71 7.91
C GLN A 150 -8.99 -16.30 8.27
N ILE A 151 -7.67 -16.09 8.32
CA ILE A 151 -7.07 -14.77 8.61
C ILE A 151 -7.44 -13.77 7.53
N VAL A 152 -7.37 -14.17 6.25
CA VAL A 152 -7.65 -13.30 5.10
C VAL A 152 -9.11 -12.84 5.06
N GLU A 153 -10.05 -13.76 5.26
CA GLU A 153 -11.48 -13.43 5.29
C GLU A 153 -11.82 -12.56 6.50
N GLU A 154 -11.24 -12.85 7.68
CA GLU A 154 -11.44 -12.00 8.86
C GLU A 154 -10.83 -10.60 8.69
N HIS A 155 -9.67 -10.49 8.04
CA HIS A 155 -9.08 -9.19 7.69
C HIS A 155 -9.98 -8.40 6.74
N LEU A 156 -10.52 -9.04 5.70
CA LEU A 156 -11.48 -8.43 4.78
C LEU A 156 -12.70 -7.89 5.56
N ASP A 157 -13.31 -8.70 6.42
CA ASP A 157 -14.47 -8.30 7.23
C ASP A 157 -14.14 -7.10 8.15
N ILE A 158 -12.97 -7.11 8.78
CA ILE A 158 -12.51 -6.01 9.64
C ILE A 158 -12.31 -4.73 8.81
N CYS A 159 -11.69 -4.82 7.63
CA CYS A 159 -11.51 -3.67 6.74
C CYS A 159 -12.84 -3.09 6.27
N LEU A 160 -13.78 -3.94 5.82
CA LEU A 160 -15.11 -3.50 5.39
C LEU A 160 -15.89 -2.85 6.53
N ALA A 161 -15.84 -3.43 7.75
CA ALA A 161 -16.50 -2.86 8.92
C ALA A 161 -15.85 -1.54 9.41
N ALA A 162 -14.55 -1.35 9.16
CA ALA A 162 -13.86 -0.08 9.38
C ALA A 162 -14.17 0.97 8.31
N GLY A 163 -14.81 0.59 7.19
CA GLY A 163 -15.11 1.48 6.07
C GLY A 163 -13.93 1.73 5.13
N ILE A 164 -12.89 0.88 5.18
CA ILE A 164 -11.80 0.88 4.19
C ILE A 164 -12.37 0.38 2.86
N ASN A 165 -12.06 1.06 1.75
CA ASN A 165 -12.56 0.67 0.45
C ASN A 165 -11.75 -0.49 -0.16
N HIS A 166 -12.02 -1.66 0.38
CA HIS A 166 -11.41 -2.93 0.04
C HIS A 166 -12.17 -3.60 -1.12
N GLU A 167 -11.51 -3.82 -2.26
CA GLU A 167 -12.16 -4.26 -3.50
C GLU A 167 -12.09 -5.77 -3.71
N GLY A 168 -11.12 -6.46 -3.09
CA GLY A 168 -11.01 -7.91 -3.24
C GLY A 168 -9.79 -8.51 -2.54
N ILE A 169 -9.78 -9.85 -2.54
CA ILE A 169 -8.69 -10.69 -2.04
C ILE A 169 -8.43 -11.84 -3.03
N ASN A 170 -7.21 -12.36 -3.05
CA ASN A 170 -6.91 -13.63 -3.70
C ASN A 170 -5.73 -14.35 -3.06
N ALA A 171 -5.72 -15.67 -3.17
CA ALA A 171 -4.52 -16.46 -2.90
C ALA A 171 -3.56 -16.29 -4.09
N GLU A 172 -2.29 -16.02 -3.79
CA GLU A 172 -1.28 -15.75 -4.79
C GLU A 172 -0.55 -17.00 -5.29
N VAL A 173 0.37 -16.82 -6.24
CA VAL A 173 1.06 -17.92 -6.95
C VAL A 173 1.87 -18.83 -6.01
N ALA A 174 2.50 -18.27 -4.97
CA ALA A 174 3.25 -19.05 -4.00
C ALA A 174 2.36 -19.52 -2.83
N LYS A 175 2.64 -20.72 -2.30
CA LYS A 175 1.93 -21.21 -1.12
C LYS A 175 2.22 -20.33 0.10
N GLY A 176 1.16 -19.85 0.75
CA GLY A 176 1.25 -18.93 1.88
C GLY A 176 1.31 -17.44 1.48
N GLN A 177 1.31 -17.15 0.18
CA GLN A 177 1.22 -15.79 -0.36
C GLN A 177 -0.25 -15.41 -0.63
N TRP A 178 -0.58 -14.15 -0.36
CA TRP A 178 -1.92 -13.60 -0.53
C TRP A 178 -1.84 -12.16 -1.01
N GLU A 179 -2.96 -11.69 -1.54
CA GLU A 179 -3.14 -10.31 -1.96
C GLU A 179 -4.45 -9.74 -1.41
N PHE A 180 -4.43 -8.45 -1.09
CA PHE A 180 -5.63 -7.64 -0.94
C PHE A 180 -5.56 -6.38 -1.80
N GLN A 181 -6.71 -5.89 -2.27
CA GLN A 181 -6.79 -4.70 -3.11
C GLN A 181 -7.55 -3.57 -2.41
N VAL A 182 -6.94 -2.38 -2.33
CA VAL A 182 -7.57 -1.16 -1.80
C VAL A 182 -7.64 -0.11 -2.89
N PHE A 183 -8.82 0.48 -3.07
CA PHE A 183 -9.06 1.55 -4.04
C PHE A 183 -9.46 2.85 -3.35
N GLY A 184 -8.81 3.96 -3.69
CA GLY A 184 -9.16 5.28 -3.16
C GLY A 184 -9.36 6.31 -4.26
N LYS A 185 -10.40 7.13 -4.07
CA LYS A 185 -10.56 8.41 -4.77
C LYS A 185 -9.82 9.47 -3.94
N GLY A 186 -8.75 10.02 -4.50
CA GLY A 186 -7.77 10.85 -3.80
C GLY A 186 -6.54 10.05 -3.38
N SER A 187 -5.36 10.58 -3.72
CA SER A 187 -4.05 9.96 -3.48
C SER A 187 -3.74 9.73 -2.00
N LYS A 188 -4.00 10.73 -1.14
CA LYS A 188 -3.80 10.60 0.32
C LYS A 188 -4.73 9.54 0.92
N LYS A 189 -6.01 9.56 0.53
CA LYS A 189 -7.01 8.62 1.03
C LYS A 189 -6.64 7.17 0.68
N ALA A 190 -6.27 6.90 -0.58
CA ALA A 190 -5.85 5.57 -1.00
C ALA A 190 -4.65 5.05 -0.18
N ALA A 191 -3.64 5.90 0.03
CA ALA A 191 -2.47 5.53 0.81
C ALA A 191 -2.75 5.39 2.33
N ASP A 192 -3.59 6.27 2.91
CA ASP A 192 -4.07 6.17 4.29
C ASP A 192 -4.76 4.81 4.51
N GLU A 193 -5.64 4.41 3.60
CA GLU A 193 -6.39 3.16 3.68
C GLU A 193 -5.52 1.91 3.53
N VAL A 194 -4.49 1.92 2.67
CA VAL A 194 -3.51 0.82 2.58
C VAL A 194 -2.75 0.65 3.89
N TRP A 195 -2.27 1.74 4.50
CA TRP A 195 -1.56 1.67 5.78
C TRP A 195 -2.48 1.17 6.91
N MET A 196 -3.73 1.61 6.93
CA MET A 196 -4.73 1.10 7.86
C MET A 196 -5.04 -0.39 7.65
N ALA A 197 -5.15 -0.83 6.39
CA ALA A 197 -5.33 -2.25 6.06
C ALA A 197 -4.13 -3.09 6.53
N ARG A 198 -2.89 -2.62 6.30
CA ARG A 198 -1.66 -3.26 6.82
C ARG A 198 -1.67 -3.36 8.35
N TYR A 199 -2.05 -2.29 9.05
CA TYR A 199 -2.13 -2.29 10.52
C TYR A 199 -3.15 -3.31 11.03
N LEU A 200 -4.34 -3.35 10.43
CA LEU A 200 -5.40 -4.28 10.82
C LEU A 200 -4.99 -5.73 10.57
N LEU A 201 -4.30 -6.01 9.46
CA LEU A 201 -3.77 -7.33 9.16
C LEU A 201 -2.72 -7.77 10.19
N GLN A 202 -1.71 -6.93 10.46
CA GLN A 202 -0.66 -7.23 11.44
C GLN A 202 -1.24 -7.43 12.84
N ARG A 203 -2.16 -6.55 13.27
CA ARG A 203 -2.84 -6.65 14.56
C ARG A 203 -3.71 -7.91 14.66
N LEU A 204 -4.37 -8.31 13.57
CA LEU A 204 -5.14 -9.55 13.53
C LEU A 204 -4.23 -10.78 13.68
N THR A 205 -3.09 -10.81 13.00
CA THR A 205 -2.23 -11.99 12.97
C THR A 205 -1.52 -12.26 14.30
N GLU A 206 -1.39 -11.25 15.17
CA GLU A 206 -0.89 -11.39 16.55
C GLU A 206 -1.57 -12.55 17.30
N LYS A 207 -2.90 -12.65 17.25
CA LYS A 207 -3.66 -13.70 17.98
C LYS A 207 -3.44 -15.11 17.41
N HIS A 208 -2.93 -15.21 16.18
CA HIS A 208 -2.63 -16.46 15.50
C HIS A 208 -1.15 -16.89 15.66
N GLY A 209 -0.30 -16.00 16.20
CA GLY A 209 1.15 -16.19 16.21
C GLY A 209 1.70 -16.37 14.79
N VAL A 210 1.23 -15.52 13.88
CA VAL A 210 1.62 -15.48 12.47
C VAL A 210 2.17 -14.08 12.18
N ASP A 211 3.31 -14.02 11.52
CA ASP A 211 3.91 -12.78 11.03
C ASP A 211 3.41 -12.49 9.61
N VAL A 212 3.39 -11.21 9.23
CA VAL A 212 3.17 -10.79 7.84
C VAL A 212 4.50 -10.33 7.27
N GLU A 213 4.98 -11.06 6.27
CA GLU A 213 6.22 -10.76 5.55
C GLU A 213 5.90 -9.98 4.27
N TYR A 214 6.37 -8.73 4.24
CA TYR A 214 6.19 -7.84 3.10
C TYR A 214 7.41 -7.82 2.19
N HIS A 215 8.55 -8.44 2.54
CA HIS A 215 9.75 -8.40 1.69
C HIS A 215 9.45 -8.90 0.27
N CYS A 216 9.97 -8.18 -0.73
CA CYS A 216 9.57 -8.35 -2.13
C CYS A 216 10.05 -9.68 -2.74
N LYS A 217 11.03 -10.34 -2.12
CA LYS A 217 11.55 -11.65 -2.53
C LYS A 217 11.98 -12.44 -1.29
N PRO A 218 11.05 -12.88 -0.44
CA PRO A 218 11.37 -13.34 0.92
C PRO A 218 12.02 -14.73 0.95
N LEU A 219 11.99 -15.44 -0.18
CA LEU A 219 12.67 -16.73 -0.39
C LEU A 219 13.98 -16.59 -1.20
N GLY A 220 14.51 -15.37 -1.37
CA GLY A 220 15.78 -15.13 -2.06
C GLY A 220 15.80 -15.57 -3.52
N ASP A 221 16.97 -15.96 -4.04
CA ASP A 221 17.15 -16.44 -5.42
C ASP A 221 16.63 -17.88 -5.59
N THR A 222 15.31 -18.01 -5.53
CA THR A 222 14.56 -19.24 -5.77
C THR A 222 13.48 -19.02 -6.83
N ASP A 223 12.93 -20.13 -7.34
CA ASP A 223 11.88 -20.13 -8.36
C ASP A 223 10.48 -19.75 -7.83
N TRP A 224 10.39 -19.33 -6.56
CA TRP A 224 9.16 -18.87 -5.94
C TRP A 224 8.86 -17.42 -6.30
N ASN A 225 7.60 -17.06 -6.51
CA ASN A 225 7.22 -15.70 -6.84
C ASN A 225 7.66 -14.69 -5.75
N GLY A 226 7.95 -13.47 -6.19
CA GLY A 226 8.13 -12.34 -5.28
C GLY A 226 6.79 -11.70 -4.93
N SER A 227 6.82 -10.70 -4.06
CA SER A 227 5.65 -9.93 -3.63
C SER A 227 5.70 -8.49 -4.19
N GLY A 228 4.63 -8.11 -4.88
CA GLY A 228 4.40 -6.78 -5.46
C GLY A 228 3.50 -5.87 -4.62
N MET A 229 3.42 -4.62 -5.04
CA MET A 229 2.29 -3.76 -4.72
C MET A 229 1.86 -3.02 -5.98
N HIS A 230 1.22 -3.71 -6.93
CA HIS A 230 0.88 -3.07 -8.20
C HIS A 230 0.02 -1.82 -7.94
N CYS A 231 0.34 -0.75 -8.66
CA CYS A 231 -0.27 0.55 -8.49
C CYS A 231 -1.09 0.88 -9.74
N ASN A 232 -2.40 0.70 -9.64
CA ASN A 232 -3.35 1.15 -10.62
C ASN A 232 -3.60 2.64 -10.41
N PHE A 233 -3.51 3.47 -11.45
CA PHE A 233 -3.70 4.91 -11.31
C PHE A 233 -4.42 5.54 -12.51
N SER A 234 -5.14 6.62 -12.24
CA SER A 234 -5.73 7.48 -13.27
C SER A 234 -6.03 8.88 -12.74
N THR A 235 -5.99 9.89 -13.60
CA THR A 235 -6.56 11.22 -13.35
C THR A 235 -7.89 11.38 -14.10
N ALA A 236 -8.64 12.44 -13.80
CA ALA A 236 -9.84 12.78 -14.57
C ALA A 236 -9.54 12.89 -16.08
N PHE A 237 -8.43 13.53 -16.45
CA PHE A 237 -8.00 13.64 -17.85
C PHE A 237 -7.79 12.27 -18.49
N MET A 238 -7.10 11.36 -17.82
CA MET A 238 -6.86 9.99 -18.32
C MET A 238 -8.17 9.21 -18.52
N ARG A 239 -9.17 9.42 -17.68
CA ARG A 239 -10.45 8.69 -17.76
C ARG A 239 -11.42 9.28 -18.78
N GLU A 240 -11.48 10.60 -18.89
CA GLU A 240 -12.53 11.30 -19.64
C GLU A 240 -12.06 11.72 -21.04
N VAL A 241 -10.82 12.18 -21.15
CA VAL A 241 -10.23 12.71 -22.39
C VAL A 241 -9.25 11.70 -23.02
N GLY A 242 -8.21 11.32 -22.29
CA GLY A 242 -7.17 10.40 -22.75
C GLY A 242 -6.50 10.85 -24.05
N GLY A 243 -6.32 9.92 -24.98
CA GLY A 243 -5.71 10.17 -26.28
C GLY A 243 -4.32 9.53 -26.41
N LYS A 244 -4.03 9.06 -27.62
CA LYS A 244 -2.79 8.34 -27.94
C LYS A 244 -1.55 9.21 -27.68
N ASP A 245 -1.56 10.45 -28.14
CA ASP A 245 -0.43 11.36 -28.02
C ASP A 245 -0.10 11.66 -26.54
N TYR A 246 -1.13 11.89 -25.72
CA TYR A 246 -0.95 12.05 -24.27
C TYR A 246 -0.40 10.78 -23.63
N PHE A 247 -0.93 9.61 -23.99
CA PHE A 247 -0.45 8.34 -23.47
C PHE A 247 1.02 8.08 -23.85
N GLU A 248 1.42 8.31 -25.10
CA GLU A 248 2.82 8.14 -25.54
C GLU A 248 3.76 9.13 -24.83
N ALA A 249 3.35 10.38 -24.66
CA ALA A 249 4.09 11.36 -23.87
C ALA A 249 4.21 10.95 -22.38
N LEU A 250 3.15 10.37 -21.81
CA LEU A 250 3.17 9.85 -20.44
C LEU A 250 4.12 8.67 -20.30
N MET A 251 4.12 7.71 -21.23
CA MET A 251 5.07 6.59 -21.20
C MET A 251 6.52 7.07 -21.34
N ALA A 252 6.79 8.07 -22.19
CA ALA A 252 8.11 8.68 -22.30
C ALA A 252 8.54 9.36 -20.98
N ALA A 253 7.64 10.07 -20.30
CA ALA A 253 7.93 10.68 -19.00
C ALA A 253 8.23 9.62 -17.92
N PHE A 254 7.50 8.50 -17.93
CA PHE A 254 7.76 7.37 -17.03
C PHE A 254 9.09 6.66 -17.29
N GLU A 255 9.53 6.60 -18.55
CA GLU A 255 10.85 6.11 -18.95
C GLU A 255 11.96 7.06 -18.47
N GLU A 256 11.82 8.36 -18.73
CA GLU A 256 12.78 9.38 -18.31
C GLU A 256 12.99 9.39 -16.79
N ASN A 257 11.91 9.21 -16.03
CA ASN A 257 11.95 9.22 -14.56
C ASN A 257 12.19 7.82 -13.95
N LEU A 258 12.56 6.80 -14.73
CA LEU A 258 12.65 5.40 -14.25
C LEU A 258 13.39 5.24 -12.93
N GLN A 259 14.57 5.86 -12.78
CA GLN A 259 15.37 5.72 -11.56
C GLN A 259 14.69 6.35 -10.34
N GLU A 260 14.12 7.55 -10.51
CA GLU A 260 13.36 8.22 -9.43
C GLU A 260 12.13 7.41 -9.01
N HIS A 261 11.52 6.65 -9.92
CA HIS A 261 10.47 5.69 -9.57
C HIS A 261 11.02 4.50 -8.79
N ILE A 262 12.07 3.85 -9.28
CA ILE A 262 12.66 2.66 -8.64
C ILE A 262 13.16 2.98 -7.21
N GLU A 263 13.73 4.16 -6.98
CA GLU A 263 14.22 4.62 -5.67
C GLU A 263 13.13 4.62 -4.57
N VAL A 264 11.87 4.90 -4.93
CA VAL A 264 10.75 4.96 -3.97
C VAL A 264 9.81 3.76 -4.05
N TYR A 265 10.09 2.80 -4.92
CA TYR A 265 9.25 1.61 -5.18
C TYR A 265 9.53 0.43 -4.25
N GLY A 266 10.17 0.73 -3.11
CA GLY A 266 10.53 -0.19 -2.05
C GLY A 266 11.96 -0.74 -2.19
N PRO A 267 12.59 -1.12 -1.06
CA PRO A 267 13.96 -1.64 -1.06
C PRO A 267 14.06 -2.97 -1.79
N ASP A 268 15.28 -3.33 -2.18
CA ASP A 268 15.63 -4.65 -2.74
C ASP A 268 14.84 -5.08 -3.98
N ASN A 269 14.17 -4.13 -4.63
CA ASN A 269 13.29 -4.40 -5.77
C ASN A 269 14.03 -5.05 -6.95
N HIS A 270 15.34 -4.85 -7.05
CA HIS A 270 16.23 -5.54 -8.01
C HIS A 270 16.23 -7.07 -7.86
N MET A 271 15.89 -7.60 -6.68
CA MET A 271 15.74 -9.04 -6.42
C MET A 271 14.43 -9.60 -6.98
N ARG A 272 13.40 -8.75 -7.11
CA ARG A 272 12.08 -9.14 -7.65
C ARG A 272 11.99 -8.84 -9.15
N LEU A 273 12.29 -7.61 -9.56
CA LEU A 273 12.21 -7.11 -10.93
C LEU A 273 13.41 -7.58 -11.77
N THR A 274 13.36 -8.84 -12.18
CA THR A 274 14.47 -9.53 -12.87
C THR A 274 14.19 -9.80 -14.35
N GLY A 275 12.96 -9.54 -14.82
CA GLY A 275 12.51 -10.00 -16.13
C GLY A 275 11.88 -11.40 -16.12
N LYS A 276 11.92 -12.10 -14.97
CA LYS A 276 11.28 -13.39 -14.74
C LYS A 276 10.01 -13.21 -13.90
N HIS A 277 9.18 -14.25 -13.82
CA HIS A 277 8.00 -14.31 -12.94
C HIS A 277 7.07 -13.10 -13.08
N GLU A 278 6.68 -12.77 -14.32
CA GLU A 278 5.71 -11.69 -14.60
C GLU A 278 6.18 -10.28 -14.18
N THR A 279 7.48 -10.00 -14.31
CA THR A 279 8.06 -8.68 -14.06
C THR A 279 8.96 -8.21 -15.20
N ALA A 280 9.07 -6.90 -15.38
CA ALA A 280 10.15 -6.29 -16.17
C ALA A 280 11.46 -6.23 -15.35
N PRO A 281 12.64 -6.19 -15.97
CA PRO A 281 13.89 -5.91 -15.25
C PRO A 281 13.89 -4.47 -14.70
N TRP A 282 14.36 -4.27 -13.47
CA TRP A 282 14.30 -2.98 -12.76
C TRP A 282 14.95 -1.81 -13.52
N ASN A 283 15.94 -2.09 -14.37
CA ASN A 283 16.76 -1.10 -15.06
C ASN A 283 16.31 -0.80 -16.50
N LYS A 284 15.14 -1.30 -16.93
CA LYS A 284 14.56 -0.96 -18.23
C LYS A 284 13.07 -0.70 -18.09
N PHE A 285 12.61 0.39 -18.67
CA PHE A 285 11.19 0.68 -18.76
C PHE A 285 10.59 -0.02 -19.98
N SER A 286 9.33 -0.45 -19.85
CA SER A 286 8.54 -1.03 -20.93
C SER A 286 7.05 -0.89 -20.62
N TYR A 287 6.22 -0.79 -21.64
CA TYR A 287 4.77 -0.87 -21.49
C TYR A 287 4.17 -1.76 -22.57
N GLY A 288 3.01 -2.36 -22.28
CA GLY A 288 2.37 -3.25 -23.23
C GLY A 288 0.90 -3.52 -22.95
N VAL A 289 0.14 -3.74 -24.04
CA VAL A 289 -1.28 -4.13 -23.95
C VAL A 289 -1.37 -5.57 -23.48
N ALA A 290 -1.99 -5.76 -22.31
CA ALA A 290 -2.08 -7.05 -21.64
C ALA A 290 -0.75 -7.79 -21.45
N ASP A 291 0.36 -7.06 -21.42
CA ASP A 291 1.69 -7.61 -21.16
C ASP A 291 1.99 -7.56 -19.66
N ARG A 292 1.94 -8.73 -19.01
CA ARG A 292 2.27 -8.86 -17.58
C ARG A 292 3.78 -8.75 -17.32
N GLY A 293 4.63 -8.93 -18.33
CA GLY A 293 6.08 -8.75 -18.23
C GLY A 293 6.55 -7.32 -18.43
N ALA A 294 5.64 -6.38 -18.72
CA ALA A 294 5.96 -4.97 -18.87
C ALA A 294 6.06 -4.24 -17.53
N SER A 295 6.73 -3.08 -17.53
CA SER A 295 6.74 -2.19 -16.35
C SER A 295 5.36 -1.59 -16.09
N ILE A 296 4.74 -1.03 -17.14
CA ILE A 296 3.35 -0.55 -17.10
C ILE A 296 2.50 -1.43 -18.02
N ARG A 297 1.47 -2.05 -17.44
CA ARG A 297 0.48 -2.82 -18.16
C ARG A 297 -0.73 -1.94 -18.47
N VAL A 298 -1.27 -2.09 -19.67
CA VAL A 298 -2.56 -1.48 -20.04
C VAL A 298 -3.62 -2.54 -20.36
N PRO A 299 -4.89 -2.34 -19.97
CA PRO A 299 -5.97 -3.27 -20.31
C PRO A 299 -6.16 -3.45 -21.82
N HIS A 300 -6.68 -4.61 -22.24
CA HIS A 300 -6.94 -4.93 -23.66
C HIS A 300 -7.86 -3.90 -24.34
N SER A 301 -8.82 -3.36 -23.59
CA SER A 301 -9.78 -2.36 -24.06
C SER A 301 -9.21 -0.94 -24.13
N PHE A 302 -8.03 -0.68 -23.56
CA PHE A 302 -7.51 0.68 -23.38
C PHE A 302 -7.33 1.41 -24.71
N VAL A 303 -6.70 0.76 -25.70
CA VAL A 303 -6.49 1.30 -27.05
C VAL A 303 -7.83 1.55 -27.76
N ASN A 304 -8.74 0.57 -27.71
CA ASN A 304 -10.05 0.67 -28.36
C ASN A 304 -10.99 1.67 -27.66
N ASN A 305 -10.69 2.06 -26.42
CA ASN A 305 -11.42 3.09 -25.67
C ASN A 305 -10.83 4.51 -25.86
N GLY A 306 -10.01 4.72 -26.90
CA GLY A 306 -9.37 6.01 -27.16
C GLY A 306 -8.26 6.34 -26.18
N TYR A 307 -7.55 5.33 -25.66
CA TYR A 307 -6.49 5.49 -24.65
C TYR A 307 -7.01 6.15 -23.37
N ARG A 308 -8.21 5.75 -22.95
CA ARG A 308 -8.88 6.24 -21.74
C ARG A 308 -9.06 5.14 -20.70
N GLY A 309 -8.85 5.51 -19.44
CA GLY A 309 -9.04 4.63 -18.28
C GLY A 309 -7.94 4.79 -17.25
N TYR A 310 -7.43 3.66 -16.77
CA TYR A 310 -6.33 3.58 -15.82
C TYR A 310 -5.16 2.79 -16.41
N LEU A 311 -3.99 3.00 -15.80
CA LEU A 311 -2.76 2.28 -16.08
C LEU A 311 -2.35 1.50 -14.84
N GLU A 312 -1.67 0.38 -15.02
CA GLU A 312 -1.17 -0.46 -13.93
C GLU A 312 0.35 -0.43 -13.93
N ASP A 313 0.96 0.22 -12.93
CA ASP A 313 2.40 0.14 -12.69
C ASP A 313 2.72 -1.08 -11.84
N ARG A 314 3.44 -2.04 -12.43
CA ARG A 314 3.76 -3.33 -11.80
C ARG A 314 5.10 -3.30 -11.05
N ARG A 315 5.81 -2.18 -11.11
CA ARG A 315 7.15 -2.01 -10.52
C ARG A 315 7.17 -1.75 -9.02
N PRO A 316 6.17 -1.16 -8.33
CA PRO A 316 6.24 -1.04 -6.88
C PRO A 316 6.22 -2.42 -6.21
N ASN A 317 6.99 -2.58 -5.15
CA ASN A 317 7.03 -3.82 -4.39
C ASN A 317 6.20 -3.76 -3.11
N SER A 318 5.99 -4.94 -2.50
CA SER A 318 5.13 -5.13 -1.34
C SER A 318 5.55 -4.38 -0.07
N GLN A 319 6.80 -3.92 0.05
CA GLN A 319 7.26 -3.05 1.15
C GLN A 319 7.17 -1.56 0.83
N GLY A 320 6.84 -1.21 -0.42
CA GLY A 320 6.77 0.17 -0.86
C GLY A 320 5.85 1.01 0.02
N ASP A 321 6.24 2.27 0.22
CA ASP A 321 5.40 3.25 0.91
C ASP A 321 4.37 3.81 -0.08
N PRO A 322 3.06 3.51 0.07
CA PRO A 322 2.04 3.99 -0.85
C PRO A 322 2.01 5.53 -0.93
N TYR A 323 2.49 6.24 0.10
CA TYR A 323 2.60 7.70 0.02
C TYR A 323 3.61 8.16 -1.02
N GLN A 324 4.82 7.59 -0.96
CA GLN A 324 5.90 7.94 -1.87
C GLN A 324 5.62 7.48 -3.30
N ILE A 325 5.03 6.29 -3.45
CA ILE A 325 4.61 5.75 -4.75
C ILE A 325 3.59 6.68 -5.42
N ALA A 326 2.52 7.04 -4.71
CA ALA A 326 1.50 7.94 -5.25
C ALA A 326 2.09 9.34 -5.57
N SER A 327 2.93 9.89 -4.67
CA SER A 327 3.60 11.17 -4.90
C SER A 327 4.43 11.17 -6.18
N ARG A 328 5.27 10.14 -6.38
CA ARG A 328 6.13 10.01 -7.55
C ARG A 328 5.34 9.80 -8.84
N VAL A 329 4.27 9.00 -8.80
CA VAL A 329 3.36 8.82 -9.94
C VAL A 329 2.71 10.15 -10.33
N LEU A 330 2.14 10.89 -9.37
CA LEU A 330 1.50 12.17 -9.66
C LEU A 330 2.49 13.21 -10.18
N LYS A 331 3.72 13.25 -9.65
CA LYS A 331 4.77 14.16 -10.13
C LYS A 331 5.11 13.90 -11.59
N THR A 332 5.18 12.64 -12.01
CA THR A 332 5.42 12.25 -13.41
C THR A 332 4.21 12.55 -14.30
N ILE A 333 2.98 12.33 -13.81
CA ILE A 333 1.76 12.70 -14.56
C ILE A 333 1.72 14.22 -14.79
N ALA A 334 2.05 15.01 -13.75
CA ALA A 334 2.03 16.47 -13.82
C ALA A 334 3.10 17.07 -14.74
N SER A 335 4.15 16.32 -15.10
CA SER A 335 5.17 16.80 -16.05
C SER A 335 4.70 16.72 -17.51
N VAL A 336 3.58 16.04 -17.79
CA VAL A 336 3.01 15.94 -19.13
C VAL A 336 1.89 16.98 -19.28
N PRO A 337 2.06 17.99 -20.13
CA PRO A 337 1.03 19.01 -20.34
C PRO A 337 -0.26 18.40 -20.88
N VAL A 338 -1.40 18.84 -20.35
CA VAL A 338 -2.71 18.59 -20.93
C VAL A 338 -3.06 19.75 -21.85
N GLU A 339 -3.08 19.52 -23.17
CA GLU A 339 -3.64 20.51 -24.08
C GLU A 339 -5.16 20.55 -23.87
N VAL A 340 -5.64 21.51 -23.08
CA VAL A 340 -7.07 21.80 -23.02
C VAL A 340 -7.40 22.48 -24.35
N SER A 341 -7.91 21.72 -25.31
CA SER A 341 -8.47 22.32 -26.53
C SER A 341 -9.52 23.34 -26.08
N LYS A 342 -9.26 24.63 -26.31
CA LYS A 342 -10.25 25.69 -26.12
C LYS A 342 -11.44 25.34 -27.01
N VAL A 343 -12.48 24.78 -26.41
CA VAL A 343 -13.78 24.67 -27.08
C VAL A 343 -14.28 26.10 -27.21
N ALA A 344 -14.25 26.61 -28.44
CA ALA A 344 -14.76 27.92 -28.83
C ALA A 344 -16.29 27.95 -28.82
#